data_AF-U7PR19-F1
#
_entry.id   AF-U7PR19-F1
#
_cell.length_a   1.000
_cell.length_b   1.000
_cell.length_c   1.000
_cell.angle_alpha   90.00
_cell.angle_beta   90.00
_cell.angle_gamma   90.00
#
_symmetry.space_group_name_H-M   'P 1'
#
loop_
_entity.id
_entity.type
_entity.pdbx_description
1 polymer ?
#
loop_
_entity_poly.entity_id
_entity_poly.type
_entity_poly.pdbx_seq_one_letter_code
_entity_poly.pdbx_strand_id
1 'polypeptide(L)'
;MGEKRQYGDYAEHPDRAAKRQKESANNSYHSDKQRHQQPGVKKHARRPESSNWAKKRARTIERRLRNPDSLPANVQRDLESELAALRRQIEERQSKRVRAHMISKYHMLRFFERKKAIRRQKQLKKQHDATDDAAEKAELAQDLAVAEIDVLYPQYYPFLEPYVSLYPQSKKGKDGEDDKEDKEDKDGKSTAPFSRSPRPPMWEEIKAAYEAGGLRALQNIRDRQPPKEGKQSKDAKGSKPSKASKASKADKAGTDNKPGKTAKSKESKKVEVESDSDDGGFFEED
;
A
#
# COMPACT_ATOMS: atom_id res chain seq x y z
N MET A 1 -28.13 -40.76 10.61
CA MET A 1 -27.69 -40.96 12.01
C MET A 1 -26.27 -40.45 12.14
N GLY A 2 -26.11 -39.27 12.75
CA GLY A 2 -24.83 -38.62 12.99
C GLY A 2 -25.11 -37.57 14.06
N GLU A 3 -24.94 -37.96 15.32
CA GLU A 3 -25.33 -37.17 16.49
C GLU A 3 -24.46 -35.91 16.62
N LYS A 4 -25.14 -34.77 16.75
CA LYS A 4 -24.54 -33.51 17.18
C LYS A 4 -24.22 -33.63 18.67
N ARG A 5 -22.94 -33.58 19.03
CA ARG A 5 -22.51 -33.51 20.44
C ARG A 5 -22.93 -32.16 21.02
N GLN A 6 -23.72 -32.19 22.10
CA GLN A 6 -24.08 -31.01 22.87
C GLN A 6 -22.90 -30.56 23.74
N TYR A 7 -22.66 -29.25 23.76
CA TYR A 7 -21.79 -28.58 24.73
C TYR A 7 -22.47 -28.68 26.10
N GLY A 8 -21.82 -29.30 27.09
CA GLY A 8 -22.41 -29.39 28.43
C GLY A 8 -21.66 -30.17 29.50
N ASP A 9 -20.56 -30.86 29.19
CA ASP A 9 -19.92 -31.72 30.20
C ASP A 9 -18.39 -31.58 30.15
N TYR A 10 -17.89 -30.52 30.78
CA TYR A 10 -16.50 -30.49 31.27
C TYR A 10 -16.57 -30.30 32.77
N ALA A 11 -16.47 -31.45 33.44
CA ALA A 11 -16.33 -31.60 34.87
C ALA A 11 -15.24 -30.66 35.41
N GLU A 12 -15.64 -29.90 36.43
CA GLU A 12 -14.77 -29.10 37.29
C GLU A 12 -13.69 -29.99 37.91
N HIS A 13 -12.43 -29.73 37.58
CA HIS A 13 -11.30 -30.22 38.36
C HIS A 13 -11.05 -29.25 39.53
N PRO A 14 -11.12 -29.70 40.80
CA PRO A 14 -11.11 -28.80 41.96
C PRO A 14 -9.73 -28.25 42.40
N ASP A 15 -8.63 -28.49 41.67
CA ASP A 15 -7.28 -28.18 42.17
C ASP A 15 -6.70 -26.79 41.83
N ARG A 16 -7.47 -25.85 41.25
CA ARG A 16 -6.98 -24.48 40.93
C ARG A 16 -7.33 -23.40 41.96
N ALA A 17 -7.96 -23.76 43.08
CA ALA A 17 -8.54 -22.82 44.04
C ALA A 17 -7.57 -22.16 45.07
N ALA A 18 -6.25 -22.42 45.04
CA ALA A 18 -5.38 -22.14 46.18
C ALA A 18 -4.60 -20.79 46.19
N LYS A 19 -4.92 -19.74 45.41
CA LYS A 19 -4.06 -18.53 45.39
C LYS A 19 -4.69 -17.13 45.30
N ARG A 20 -5.97 -16.93 45.64
CA ARG A 20 -6.59 -15.58 45.68
C ARG A 20 -7.33 -15.28 46.98
N GLN A 21 -6.61 -15.04 48.09
CA GLN A 21 -7.12 -14.26 49.22
C GLN A 21 -5.95 -13.60 49.97
N LYS A 22 -5.84 -12.28 49.85
CA LYS A 22 -5.32 -11.31 50.84
C LYS A 22 -5.69 -9.93 50.30
N GLU A 23 -6.82 -9.40 50.75
CA GLU A 23 -6.92 -8.47 51.89
C GLU A 23 -7.09 -7.05 51.34
N SER A 24 -8.35 -6.65 51.30
CA SER A 24 -8.87 -5.29 51.28
C SER A 24 -8.43 -4.52 52.53
N ALA A 25 -7.93 -3.29 52.38
CA ALA A 25 -8.20 -2.17 53.28
C ALA A 25 -7.47 -0.90 52.81
N ASN A 26 -8.26 0.17 52.61
CA ASN A 26 -7.93 1.59 52.79
C ASN A 26 -6.45 2.01 52.78
N ASN A 27 -6.07 2.84 51.80
CA ASN A 27 -5.59 4.17 52.18
C ASN A 27 -5.72 5.18 51.04
N SER A 28 -6.51 6.21 51.31
CA SER A 28 -6.35 7.56 50.78
C SER A 28 -4.89 8.00 50.89
N TYR A 29 -4.39 8.78 49.92
CA TYR A 29 -3.47 9.92 50.04
C TYR A 29 -2.77 10.12 48.69
N HIS A 30 -2.77 11.37 48.24
CA HIS A 30 -2.25 11.82 46.95
C HIS A 30 -0.77 11.41 46.78
N SER A 31 -0.50 10.43 45.92
CA SER A 31 0.84 10.20 45.41
C SER A 31 0.99 10.95 44.09
N ASP A 32 1.66 12.10 44.20
CA ASP A 32 2.36 12.78 43.11
C ASP A 32 3.01 11.73 42.20
N LYS A 33 2.41 11.50 41.02
CA LYS A 33 2.98 10.60 40.01
C LYS A 33 4.19 11.32 39.42
N GLN A 34 5.28 11.31 40.18
CA GLN A 34 6.61 11.42 39.64
C GLN A 34 6.67 10.41 38.50
N ARG A 35 6.72 10.96 37.28
CA ARG A 35 7.05 10.19 36.09
C ARG A 35 8.32 9.44 36.43
N HIS A 36 8.19 8.15 36.70
CA HIS A 36 9.30 7.22 36.64
C HIS A 36 9.85 7.35 35.22
N GLN A 37 10.83 8.24 35.08
CA GLN A 37 11.75 8.22 33.96
C GLN A 37 12.42 6.86 34.06
N GLN A 38 11.86 5.88 33.36
CA GLN A 38 12.45 4.57 33.12
C GLN A 38 13.94 4.80 32.79
N PRO A 39 14.87 4.57 33.73
CA PRO A 39 16.26 4.81 33.51
C PRO A 39 16.77 3.63 32.68
N GLY A 40 16.92 3.81 31.38
CA GLY A 40 17.61 2.83 30.54
C GLY A 40 16.95 2.41 29.24
N VAL A 41 15.82 3.00 28.83
CA VAL A 41 15.41 2.87 27.42
C VAL A 41 16.38 3.70 26.59
N LYS A 42 17.49 3.07 26.16
CA LYS A 42 18.45 3.63 25.21
C LYS A 42 17.64 4.18 24.05
N LYS A 43 17.45 5.50 24.00
CA LYS A 43 16.70 6.19 22.94
C LYS A 43 17.24 5.65 21.64
N HIS A 44 16.45 4.81 20.95
CA HIS A 44 16.91 4.10 19.76
C HIS A 44 17.58 5.13 18.86
N ALA A 45 18.92 5.07 18.78
CA ALA A 45 19.68 5.96 17.92
C ALA A 45 19.02 5.81 16.56
N ARG A 46 18.41 6.89 16.07
CA ARG A 46 17.46 6.84 14.95
C ARG A 46 18.17 6.12 13.81
N ARG A 47 17.81 4.85 13.58
CA ARG A 47 18.53 4.00 12.64
C ARG A 47 18.57 4.73 11.30
N PRO A 48 19.69 4.72 10.56
CA PRO A 48 19.77 5.29 9.22
C PRO A 48 18.68 4.72 8.29
N GLU A 49 18.09 3.59 8.69
CA GLU A 49 16.97 2.90 8.06
C GLU A 49 15.58 3.52 8.32
N SER A 50 15.41 4.58 9.12
CA SER A 50 14.08 5.19 9.28
C SER A 50 13.78 6.23 8.19
N SER A 51 12.55 6.22 7.63
CA SER A 51 12.12 7.24 6.65
C SER A 51 12.27 8.67 7.21
N ASN A 52 11.99 8.84 8.50
CA ASN A 52 12.12 10.12 9.19
C ASN A 52 13.58 10.54 9.37
N TRP A 53 14.50 9.59 9.55
CA TRP A 53 15.93 9.87 9.59
C TRP A 53 16.41 10.35 8.22
N ALA A 54 16.07 9.64 7.14
CA ALA A 54 16.46 10.01 5.78
C ALA A 54 15.95 11.41 5.41
N LYS A 55 14.68 11.72 5.71
CA LYS A 55 14.10 13.07 5.51
C LYS A 55 14.79 14.15 6.34
N LYS A 56 15.23 13.84 7.57
CA LYS A 56 15.97 14.80 8.41
C LYS A 56 17.38 15.03 7.85
N ARG A 57 18.10 13.96 7.53
CA ARG A 57 19.45 14.03 6.96
C ARG A 57 19.45 14.78 5.62
N ALA A 58 18.53 14.45 4.71
CA ALA A 58 18.38 15.16 3.44
C ALA A 58 18.17 16.67 3.65
N ARG A 59 17.27 17.09 4.55
CA ARG A 59 17.06 18.51 4.88
C ARG A 59 18.29 19.17 5.51
N THR A 60 19.04 18.45 6.33
CA THR A 60 20.30 18.96 6.92
C THR A 60 21.36 19.17 5.84
N ILE A 61 21.51 18.23 4.91
CA ILE A 61 22.45 18.34 3.79
C ILE A 61 22.03 19.47 2.83
N GLU A 62 20.74 19.54 2.46
CA GLU A 62 20.19 20.64 1.65
C GLU A 62 20.47 21.99 2.29
N ARG A 63 20.28 22.12 3.61
CA ARG A 63 20.60 23.35 4.34
C ARG A 63 22.09 23.67 4.30
N ARG A 64 22.95 22.65 4.41
CA ARG A 64 24.41 22.80 4.37
C ARG A 64 24.90 23.22 2.99
N LEU A 65 24.30 22.70 1.92
CA LEU A 65 24.63 23.03 0.53
C LEU A 65 24.12 24.41 0.07
N ARG A 66 23.24 25.08 0.82
CA ARG A 66 22.79 26.46 0.50
C ARG A 66 23.90 27.51 0.60
N ASN A 67 24.94 27.25 1.39
CA ASN A 67 26.11 28.12 1.54
C ASN A 67 27.37 27.39 1.02
N PRO A 68 27.53 27.24 -0.31
CA PRO A 68 28.62 26.44 -0.88
C PRO A 68 30.00 27.01 -0.53
N ASP A 69 30.14 28.32 -0.38
CA ASP A 69 31.41 29.00 -0.09
C ASP A 69 32.07 28.57 1.23
N SER A 70 31.30 27.97 2.14
CA SER A 70 31.81 27.48 3.42
C SER A 70 32.46 26.08 3.33
N LEU A 71 32.37 25.40 2.19
CA LEU A 71 32.69 23.97 2.08
C LEU A 71 33.69 23.70 0.96
N PRO A 72 34.76 22.93 1.23
CA PRO A 72 35.64 22.42 0.20
C PRO A 72 34.89 21.62 -0.88
N ALA A 73 35.38 21.69 -2.14
CA ALA A 73 34.70 21.10 -3.30
C ALA A 73 34.58 19.56 -3.26
N ASN A 74 35.45 18.85 -2.54
CA ASN A 74 35.31 17.41 -2.29
C ASN A 74 34.08 17.13 -1.40
N VAL A 75 33.96 17.86 -0.29
CA VAL A 75 32.84 17.72 0.66
C VAL A 75 31.51 18.08 0.00
N GLN A 76 31.48 19.07 -0.89
CA GLN A 76 30.27 19.41 -1.64
C GLN A 76 29.78 18.23 -2.50
N ARG A 77 30.67 17.62 -3.29
CA ARG A 77 30.33 16.47 -4.14
C ARG A 77 29.85 15.28 -3.32
N ASP A 78 30.49 15.01 -2.18
CA ASP A 78 30.08 13.92 -1.28
C ASP A 78 28.66 14.16 -0.72
N LEU A 79 28.37 15.40 -0.32
CA LEU A 79 27.05 15.80 0.17
C LEU A 79 25.97 15.74 -0.92
N GLU A 80 26.29 16.16 -2.15
CA GLU A 80 25.37 16.07 -3.29
C GLU A 80 25.05 14.60 -3.63
N SER A 81 26.06 13.74 -3.65
CA SER A 81 25.91 12.30 -3.84
C SER A 81 25.06 11.67 -2.74
N GLU A 82 25.35 12.00 -1.47
CA GLU A 82 24.57 11.53 -0.32
C GLU A 82 23.11 12.01 -0.39
N LEU A 83 22.89 13.27 -0.74
CA LEU A 83 21.56 13.85 -0.89
C LEU A 83 20.77 13.15 -2.01
N ALA A 84 21.40 12.87 -3.15
CA ALA A 84 20.77 12.13 -4.25
C ALA A 84 20.33 10.72 -3.81
N ALA A 85 21.21 10.00 -3.08
CA ALA A 85 20.90 8.69 -2.53
C ALA A 85 19.72 8.74 -1.53
N LEU A 86 19.72 9.74 -0.63
CA LEU A 86 18.65 9.93 0.35
C LEU A 86 17.32 10.28 -0.31
N ARG A 87 17.32 11.14 -1.34
CA ARG A 87 16.10 11.47 -2.10
C ARG A 87 15.51 10.23 -2.77
N ARG A 88 16.33 9.41 -3.45
CA ARG A 88 15.91 8.13 -4.02
C ARG A 88 15.30 7.21 -2.95
N GLN A 89 15.94 7.10 -1.79
CA GLN A 89 15.44 6.29 -0.68
C GLN A 89 14.10 6.79 -0.13
N ILE A 90 13.90 8.11 -0.06
CA ILE A 90 12.63 8.72 0.37
C ILE A 90 11.53 8.41 -0.65
N GLU A 91 11.81 8.59 -1.94
CA GLU A 91 10.87 8.32 -3.04
C GLU A 91 10.45 6.84 -3.08
N GLU A 92 11.39 5.90 -2.96
CA GLU A 92 11.11 4.47 -2.93
C GLU A 92 10.22 4.07 -1.74
N ARG A 93 10.45 4.68 -0.58
CA ARG A 93 9.58 4.45 0.60
C ARG A 93 8.20 5.04 0.40
N GLN A 94 8.11 6.20 -0.24
CA GLN A 94 6.82 6.83 -0.56
C GLN A 94 6.04 5.96 -1.56
N SER A 95 6.68 5.47 -2.63
CA SER A 95 6.02 4.58 -3.60
C SER A 95 5.55 3.28 -2.95
N LYS A 96 6.35 2.66 -2.09
CA LYS A 96 5.95 1.48 -1.30
C LYS A 96 4.74 1.76 -0.40
N ARG A 97 4.68 2.92 0.26
CA ARG A 97 3.53 3.34 1.09
C ARG A 97 2.26 3.55 0.27
N VAL A 98 2.37 4.25 -0.86
CA VAL A 98 1.24 4.46 -1.79
C VAL A 98 0.72 3.12 -2.30
N ARG A 99 1.63 2.22 -2.72
CA ARG A 99 1.28 0.86 -3.16
C ARG A 99 0.55 0.08 -2.07
N ALA A 100 1.08 0.06 -0.84
CA ALA A 100 0.43 -0.62 0.28
C ALA A 100 -0.96 -0.06 0.56
N HIS A 101 -1.11 1.27 0.58
CA HIS A 101 -2.39 1.94 0.77
C HIS A 101 -3.40 1.57 -0.32
N MET A 102 -3.00 1.59 -1.60
CA MET A 102 -3.89 1.24 -2.71
C MET A 102 -4.30 -0.24 -2.68
N ILE A 103 -3.38 -1.14 -2.35
CA ILE A 103 -3.70 -2.56 -2.16
C ILE A 103 -4.75 -2.71 -1.07
N SER A 104 -4.52 -2.14 0.13
CA SER A 104 -5.48 -2.21 1.24
C SER A 104 -6.85 -1.63 0.87
N LYS A 105 -6.87 -0.46 0.22
CA LYS A 105 -8.10 0.24 -0.19
C LYS A 105 -9.03 -0.62 -1.05
N TYR A 106 -8.48 -1.37 -2.00
CA TYR A 106 -9.26 -2.18 -2.93
C TYR A 106 -9.23 -3.69 -2.62
N HIS A 107 -8.56 -4.10 -1.53
CA HIS A 107 -8.34 -5.50 -1.21
C HIS A 107 -9.66 -6.27 -1.05
N MET A 108 -10.58 -5.74 -0.24
CA MET A 108 -11.88 -6.36 0.01
C MET A 108 -12.74 -6.44 -1.25
N LEU A 109 -12.83 -5.34 -2.02
CA LEU A 109 -13.59 -5.32 -3.26
C LEU A 109 -13.07 -6.37 -4.26
N ARG A 110 -11.75 -6.42 -4.48
CA ARG A 110 -11.11 -7.43 -5.34
C ARG A 110 -11.29 -8.85 -4.81
N PHE A 111 -11.27 -9.04 -3.49
CA PHE A 111 -11.48 -10.34 -2.85
C PHE A 111 -12.90 -10.86 -3.13
N PHE A 112 -13.93 -10.03 -2.91
CA PHE A 112 -15.32 -10.40 -3.18
C PHE A 112 -15.56 -10.69 -4.67
N GLU A 113 -15.03 -9.84 -5.57
CA GLU A 113 -15.15 -10.09 -7.01
C GLU A 113 -14.45 -11.39 -7.43
N ARG A 114 -13.25 -11.65 -6.92
CA ARG A 114 -12.55 -12.92 -7.18
C ARG A 114 -13.34 -14.11 -6.66
N LYS A 115 -13.89 -14.03 -5.44
CA LYS A 115 -14.72 -15.10 -4.85
C LYS A 115 -15.97 -15.34 -5.71
N LYS A 116 -16.61 -14.28 -6.19
CA LYS A 116 -17.78 -14.34 -7.08
C LYS A 116 -17.45 -14.96 -8.44
N ALA A 117 -16.36 -14.53 -9.07
CA ALA A 117 -15.88 -15.09 -10.34
C ALA A 117 -15.52 -16.57 -10.21
N ILE A 118 -14.82 -16.98 -9.14
CA ILE A 118 -14.50 -18.39 -8.87
C ILE A 118 -15.78 -19.22 -8.70
N ARG A 119 -16.77 -18.71 -7.96
CA ARG A 119 -18.06 -19.41 -7.79
C ARG A 119 -18.76 -19.60 -9.14
N ARG A 120 -18.83 -18.54 -9.96
CA ARG A 120 -19.43 -18.58 -11.30
C ARG A 120 -18.71 -19.56 -12.23
N GLN A 121 -17.37 -19.53 -12.25
CA GLN A 121 -16.54 -20.46 -13.02
C GLN A 121 -16.83 -21.92 -12.63
N LYS A 122 -16.92 -22.22 -11.32
CA LYS A 122 -17.26 -23.56 -10.82
C LYS A 122 -18.67 -23.99 -11.24
N GLN A 123 -19.65 -23.10 -11.18
CA GLN A 123 -21.02 -23.37 -11.60
C GLN A 123 -21.10 -23.66 -13.10
N LEU A 124 -20.46 -22.82 -13.93
CA LEU A 124 -20.40 -22.98 -15.38
C LEU A 124 -19.70 -24.28 -15.77
N LYS A 125 -18.59 -24.62 -15.12
CA LYS A 125 -17.90 -25.90 -15.33
C LYS A 125 -18.82 -27.08 -15.01
N LYS A 126 -19.54 -27.04 -13.89
CA LYS A 126 -20.51 -28.09 -13.53
C LYS A 126 -21.65 -28.19 -14.54
N GLN A 127 -22.15 -27.07 -15.06
CA GLN A 127 -23.20 -27.05 -16.09
C GLN A 127 -22.67 -27.62 -17.41
N HIS A 128 -21.49 -27.20 -17.85
CA HIS A 128 -20.84 -27.68 -19.07
C HIS A 128 -20.62 -29.21 -19.03
N ASP A 129 -20.23 -29.75 -17.88
CA ASP A 129 -20.02 -31.19 -17.69
C ASP A 129 -21.33 -32.00 -17.60
N ALA A 130 -22.45 -31.36 -17.24
CA ALA A 130 -23.75 -32.01 -17.04
C ALA A 130 -24.71 -31.91 -18.24
N THR A 131 -24.54 -30.89 -19.09
CA THR A 131 -25.30 -30.73 -20.33
C THR A 131 -24.85 -31.78 -21.35
N ASP A 132 -25.75 -32.31 -22.17
CA ASP A 132 -25.41 -33.21 -23.29
C ASP A 132 -25.56 -32.54 -24.66
N ASP A 133 -26.38 -31.49 -24.75
CA ASP A 133 -26.61 -30.74 -25.98
C ASP A 133 -25.34 -29.99 -26.44
N ALA A 134 -25.03 -30.13 -27.73
CA ALA A 134 -23.83 -29.55 -28.32
C ALA A 134 -23.91 -28.02 -28.43
N ALA A 135 -25.11 -27.46 -28.69
CA ALA A 135 -25.28 -26.02 -28.81
C ALA A 135 -25.13 -25.33 -27.46
N GLU A 136 -25.81 -25.83 -26.42
CA GLU A 136 -25.64 -25.33 -25.05
C GLU A 136 -24.20 -25.49 -24.53
N LYS A 137 -23.52 -26.61 -24.84
CA LYS A 137 -22.10 -26.78 -24.49
C LYS A 137 -21.22 -25.69 -25.09
N ALA A 138 -21.43 -25.33 -26.35
CA ALA A 138 -20.66 -24.29 -27.02
C ALA A 138 -20.86 -22.92 -26.34
N GLU A 139 -22.08 -22.57 -25.96
CA GLU A 139 -22.37 -21.34 -25.21
C GLU A 139 -21.71 -21.35 -23.82
N LEU A 140 -21.83 -22.47 -23.10
CA LEU A 140 -21.22 -22.63 -21.77
C LEU A 140 -19.69 -22.57 -21.83
N ALA A 141 -19.06 -23.07 -22.89
CA ALA A 141 -17.63 -22.97 -23.11
C ALA A 141 -17.17 -21.52 -23.31
N GLN A 142 -17.94 -20.71 -24.07
CA GLN A 142 -17.66 -19.27 -24.21
C GLN A 142 -17.81 -18.54 -22.88
N ASP A 143 -18.88 -18.82 -22.13
CA ASP A 143 -19.11 -18.27 -20.80
C ASP A 143 -18.00 -18.66 -19.81
N LEU A 144 -17.48 -19.90 -19.91
CA LEU A 144 -16.38 -20.41 -19.09
C LEU A 144 -15.09 -19.65 -19.39
N ALA A 145 -14.75 -19.44 -20.67
CA ALA A 145 -13.60 -18.65 -21.07
C ALA A 145 -13.66 -17.22 -20.53
N VAL A 146 -14.84 -16.59 -20.55
CA VAL A 146 -15.07 -15.28 -19.94
C VAL A 146 -14.87 -15.33 -18.41
N ALA A 147 -15.41 -16.35 -17.75
CA ALA A 147 -15.27 -16.53 -16.30
C ALA A 147 -13.81 -16.76 -15.87
N GLU A 148 -12.99 -17.42 -16.68
CA GLU A 148 -11.55 -17.57 -16.44
C GLU A 148 -10.85 -16.21 -16.37
N ILE A 149 -11.12 -15.32 -17.34
CA ILE A 149 -10.56 -13.97 -17.32
C ILE A 149 -11.12 -13.15 -16.15
N ASP A 150 -12.41 -13.31 -15.81
CA ASP A 150 -13.02 -12.65 -14.65
C ASP A 150 -12.32 -13.04 -13.32
N VAL A 151 -11.77 -14.25 -13.19
CA VAL A 151 -10.98 -14.66 -12.02
C VAL A 151 -9.61 -13.98 -12.01
N LEU A 152 -8.96 -13.89 -13.18
CA LEU A 152 -7.64 -13.28 -13.35
C LEU A 152 -7.69 -11.76 -13.18
N TYR A 153 -8.80 -11.13 -13.54
CA TYR A 153 -8.96 -9.68 -13.54
C TYR A 153 -8.69 -9.06 -12.15
N PRO A 154 -9.40 -9.42 -11.06
CA PRO A 154 -9.07 -8.92 -9.73
C PRO A 154 -7.69 -9.37 -9.22
N GLN A 155 -7.05 -10.38 -9.80
CA GLN A 155 -5.72 -10.84 -9.38
C GLN A 155 -4.59 -10.00 -10.00
N TYR A 156 -4.72 -9.67 -11.29
CA TYR A 156 -3.67 -8.99 -12.05
C TYR A 156 -3.98 -7.53 -12.41
N TYR A 157 -5.14 -7.01 -12.00
CA TYR A 157 -5.43 -5.58 -12.10
C TYR A 157 -4.32 -4.74 -11.42
N PRO A 158 -3.83 -3.66 -12.08
CA PRO A 158 -2.74 -2.82 -11.56
C PRO A 158 -2.97 -2.34 -10.12
N PHE A 159 -1.99 -2.54 -9.24
CA PHE A 159 -2.16 -2.17 -7.82
C PHE A 159 -2.16 -0.66 -7.57
N LEU A 160 -1.62 0.13 -8.48
CA LEU A 160 -1.47 1.58 -8.35
C LEU A 160 -2.55 2.36 -9.10
N GLU A 161 -3.51 1.67 -9.71
CA GLU A 161 -4.65 2.28 -10.40
C GLU A 161 -5.94 2.02 -9.61
N PRO A 162 -6.93 2.92 -9.67
CA PRO A 162 -8.21 2.71 -9.00
C PRO A 162 -8.94 1.52 -9.61
N TYR A 163 -9.28 0.52 -8.80
CA TYR A 163 -9.94 -0.69 -9.28
C TYR A 163 -11.32 -0.39 -9.91
N VAL A 164 -11.56 -0.94 -11.10
CA VAL A 164 -12.86 -0.87 -11.79
C VAL A 164 -13.59 -2.20 -11.57
N SER A 165 -14.73 -2.15 -10.89
CA SER A 165 -15.55 -3.32 -10.56
C SER A 165 -16.14 -3.96 -11.83
N LEU A 166 -15.99 -5.27 -11.96
CA LEU A 166 -16.69 -6.04 -13.01
C LEU A 166 -18.15 -6.22 -12.66
N TYR A 167 -18.48 -6.41 -11.38
CA TYR A 167 -19.84 -6.68 -10.91
C TYR A 167 -20.38 -5.49 -10.11
N PRO A 168 -20.74 -4.35 -10.75
CA PRO A 168 -21.28 -3.21 -10.03
C PRO A 168 -22.50 -3.68 -9.24
N GLN A 169 -22.48 -3.45 -7.92
CA GLN A 169 -23.66 -3.63 -7.09
C GLN A 169 -24.74 -2.72 -7.67
N SER A 170 -25.83 -3.31 -8.16
CA SER A 170 -27.01 -2.53 -8.50
C SER A 170 -27.38 -1.75 -7.24
N LYS A 171 -27.69 -0.46 -7.39
CA LYS A 171 -27.94 0.50 -6.29
C LYS A 171 -29.19 0.18 -5.45
N LYS A 172 -29.54 -1.09 -5.25
CA LYS A 172 -30.63 -1.50 -4.36
C LYS A 172 -30.10 -1.53 -2.91
N GLY A 173 -30.52 -0.55 -2.13
CA GLY A 173 -30.50 -0.59 -0.65
C GLY A 173 -29.13 -0.33 -0.04
N LYS A 174 -28.75 0.94 0.06
CA LYS A 174 -27.66 1.39 0.93
C LYS A 174 -28.25 1.60 2.33
N ASP A 175 -28.58 0.54 3.04
CA ASP A 175 -28.88 0.52 4.48
C ASP A 175 -28.84 -0.94 4.96
N GLY A 176 -28.06 -1.24 6.00
CA GLY A 176 -28.13 -2.53 6.72
C GLY A 176 -27.07 -3.55 6.32
N GLU A 177 -26.02 -3.62 7.12
CA GLU A 177 -25.65 -4.85 7.85
C GLU A 177 -26.33 -6.12 7.33
N ASP A 178 -25.66 -6.86 6.44
CA ASP A 178 -26.02 -8.26 6.25
C ASP A 178 -24.81 -9.05 5.77
N ASP A 179 -24.24 -9.74 6.74
CA ASP A 179 -23.50 -10.98 6.61
C ASP A 179 -24.43 -12.08 6.04
N LYS A 180 -25.01 -11.83 4.86
CA LYS A 180 -25.69 -12.84 4.04
C LYS A 180 -24.72 -13.35 2.99
N GLU A 181 -23.67 -14.01 3.47
CA GLU A 181 -23.38 -15.31 2.86
C GLU A 181 -24.68 -16.13 2.93
N ASP A 182 -25.06 -16.76 1.82
CA ASP A 182 -26.17 -17.72 1.76
C ASP A 182 -27.59 -17.15 1.78
N LYS A 183 -28.17 -16.87 0.58
CA LYS A 183 -29.53 -17.38 0.23
C LYS A 183 -30.08 -17.01 -1.16
N GLU A 184 -29.43 -16.17 -1.95
CA GLU A 184 -29.82 -15.98 -3.35
C GLU A 184 -28.89 -16.79 -4.25
N ASP A 185 -29.47 -17.76 -4.98
CA ASP A 185 -28.92 -18.61 -6.06
C ASP A 185 -29.21 -20.13 -5.88
N LYS A 186 -30.23 -20.50 -5.08
CA LYS A 186 -30.83 -21.85 -5.16
C LYS A 186 -31.74 -22.04 -6.38
N ASP A 187 -32.13 -20.95 -7.04
CA ASP A 187 -32.88 -20.97 -8.28
C ASP A 187 -31.93 -20.52 -9.40
N GLY A 188 -31.49 -21.46 -10.25
CA GLY A 188 -30.58 -21.22 -11.38
C GLY A 188 -31.16 -20.37 -12.52
N LYS A 189 -31.89 -19.29 -12.19
CA LYS A 189 -32.68 -18.47 -13.11
C LYS A 189 -32.37 -16.97 -13.05
N SER A 190 -31.62 -16.47 -12.07
CA SER A 190 -31.26 -15.04 -11.95
C SER A 190 -29.86 -14.67 -12.49
N THR A 191 -29.05 -15.65 -12.94
CA THR A 191 -27.76 -15.38 -13.60
C THR A 191 -27.93 -15.00 -15.07
N ALA A 192 -28.84 -14.06 -15.39
CA ALA A 192 -28.85 -13.43 -16.70
C ALA A 192 -27.45 -12.88 -16.98
N PRO A 193 -26.91 -13.11 -18.18
CA PRO A 193 -25.52 -13.49 -18.39
C PRO A 193 -24.62 -12.30 -18.13
N PHE A 194 -24.02 -12.27 -16.94
CA PHE A 194 -22.98 -11.29 -16.62
C PHE A 194 -21.83 -11.34 -17.65
N SER A 195 -21.66 -12.49 -18.31
CA SER A 195 -20.76 -12.67 -19.46
C SER A 195 -21.03 -11.72 -20.63
N ARG A 196 -22.28 -11.30 -20.84
CA ARG A 196 -22.70 -10.38 -21.93
C ARG A 196 -22.65 -8.89 -21.55
N SER A 197 -22.23 -8.55 -20.33
CA SER A 197 -22.07 -7.14 -19.93
C SER A 197 -20.84 -6.51 -20.60
N PRO A 198 -20.84 -5.20 -20.92
CA PRO A 198 -19.69 -4.53 -21.49
C PRO A 198 -18.49 -4.62 -20.54
N ARG A 199 -17.34 -5.07 -21.05
CA ARG A 199 -16.13 -5.28 -20.25
C ARG A 199 -15.25 -4.03 -20.27
N PRO A 200 -14.59 -3.67 -19.15
CA PRO A 200 -13.65 -2.54 -19.12
C PRO A 200 -12.44 -2.78 -20.04
N PRO A 201 -11.77 -1.74 -20.56
CA PRO A 201 -10.58 -1.88 -21.40
C PRO A 201 -9.46 -2.73 -20.76
N MET A 202 -9.28 -2.60 -19.44
CA MET A 202 -8.29 -3.39 -18.71
C MET A 202 -8.58 -4.90 -18.74
N TRP A 203 -9.84 -5.29 -18.90
CA TRP A 203 -10.21 -6.70 -19.01
C TRP A 203 -9.69 -7.30 -20.32
N GLU A 204 -9.79 -6.56 -21.42
CA GLU A 204 -9.24 -6.98 -22.72
C GLU A 204 -7.71 -7.04 -22.70
N GLU A 205 -7.04 -6.10 -22.03
CA GLU A 205 -5.57 -6.16 -21.84
C GLU A 205 -5.14 -7.41 -21.05
N ILE A 206 -5.88 -7.79 -20.01
CA ILE A 206 -5.61 -9.00 -19.23
C ILE A 206 -5.88 -10.26 -20.07
N LYS A 207 -6.95 -10.28 -20.85
CA LYS A 207 -7.25 -11.36 -21.80
C LYS A 207 -6.13 -11.52 -22.82
N ALA A 208 -5.71 -10.44 -23.47
CA ALA A 208 -4.61 -10.46 -24.43
C ALA A 208 -3.29 -10.93 -23.79
N ALA A 209 -2.99 -10.51 -22.55
CA ALA A 209 -1.79 -10.96 -21.83
C ALA A 209 -1.85 -12.45 -21.41
N TYR A 210 -3.04 -12.96 -21.10
CA TYR A 210 -3.28 -14.37 -20.83
C TYR A 210 -3.10 -15.22 -22.10
N GLU A 211 -3.69 -14.80 -23.21
CA GLU A 211 -3.57 -15.45 -24.52
C GLU A 211 -2.14 -15.41 -25.08
N ALA A 212 -1.40 -14.33 -24.84
CA ALA A 212 0.02 -14.21 -25.20
C ALA A 212 0.94 -15.14 -24.38
N GLY A 213 0.39 -15.94 -23.45
CA GLY A 213 1.08 -17.10 -22.87
C GLY A 213 2.05 -16.78 -21.75
N GLY A 214 1.89 -15.65 -21.04
CA GLY A 214 2.87 -15.22 -20.06
C GLY A 214 2.28 -14.84 -18.70
N LEU A 215 2.53 -15.67 -17.67
CA LEU A 215 2.43 -15.23 -16.27
C LEU A 215 3.23 -13.93 -16.04
N ARG A 216 4.36 -13.78 -16.75
CA ARG A 216 5.16 -12.55 -16.77
C ARG A 216 4.40 -11.34 -17.35
N ALA A 217 3.64 -11.51 -18.43
CA ALA A 217 2.85 -10.44 -19.02
C ALA A 217 1.76 -9.95 -18.04
N LEU A 218 1.07 -10.89 -17.39
CA LEU A 218 0.09 -10.59 -16.35
C LEU A 218 0.72 -9.88 -15.13
N GLN A 219 1.90 -10.32 -14.70
CA GLN A 219 2.65 -9.66 -13.63
C GLN A 219 3.09 -8.24 -14.01
N ASN A 220 3.49 -8.02 -15.26
CA ASN A 220 3.86 -6.68 -15.75
C ASN A 220 2.68 -5.71 -15.72
N ILE A 221 1.46 -6.16 -16.06
CA ILE A 221 0.24 -5.35 -15.91
C ILE A 221 0.01 -5.01 -14.43
N ARG A 222 0.05 -6.03 -13.56
CA ARG A 222 -0.17 -5.88 -12.11
C ARG A 222 0.79 -4.88 -11.46
N ASP A 223 2.06 -4.94 -11.87
CA ASP A 223 3.16 -4.15 -11.30
C ASP A 223 3.45 -2.85 -12.07
N ARG A 224 2.65 -2.54 -13.10
CA ARG A 224 2.72 -1.31 -13.88
C ARG A 224 2.75 -0.09 -12.95
N GLN A 225 3.74 0.77 -13.16
CA GLN A 225 3.78 2.06 -12.51
C GLN A 225 2.97 3.04 -13.36
N PRO A 226 1.97 3.76 -12.80
CA PRO A 226 1.30 4.81 -13.53
C PRO A 226 2.35 5.86 -13.94
N PRO A 227 2.17 6.51 -15.10
CA PRO A 227 3.04 7.63 -15.43
C PRO A 227 3.01 8.62 -14.28
N LYS A 228 4.19 9.04 -13.81
CA LYS A 228 4.31 10.08 -12.78
C LYS A 228 3.69 11.34 -13.37
N GLU A 229 2.41 11.61 -13.07
CA GLU A 229 1.75 12.86 -13.44
C GLU A 229 2.62 14.03 -12.96
N GLY A 230 3.20 14.77 -13.91
CA GLY A 230 3.69 16.12 -13.71
C GLY A 230 4.85 16.34 -12.72
N LYS A 231 6.00 15.65 -12.87
CA LYS A 231 7.33 16.23 -12.56
C LYS A 231 8.41 15.65 -13.48
N GLN A 232 8.32 15.92 -14.78
CA GLN A 232 9.51 15.95 -15.62
C GLN A 232 10.31 17.20 -15.23
N SER A 233 11.21 17.06 -14.26
CA SER A 233 12.38 17.94 -14.18
C SER A 233 13.16 17.78 -15.48
N LYS A 234 13.16 18.82 -16.31
CA LYS A 234 13.91 18.92 -17.57
C LYS A 234 15.42 19.08 -17.36
N ASP A 235 16.00 18.46 -16.33
CA ASP A 235 17.39 18.67 -15.92
C ASP A 235 18.13 17.34 -15.79
N ALA A 236 18.16 16.53 -16.85
CA ALA A 236 18.99 15.33 -16.91
C ALA A 236 19.25 14.85 -18.35
N LYS A 237 19.68 15.74 -19.25
CA LYS A 237 20.27 15.30 -20.54
C LYS A 237 21.25 16.34 -21.09
N GLY A 238 22.33 16.57 -20.33
CA GLY A 238 23.42 17.47 -20.69
C GLY A 238 24.79 16.92 -20.28
N SER A 239 25.05 15.63 -20.48
CA SER A 239 26.38 15.03 -20.30
C SER A 239 26.98 14.71 -21.66
N LYS A 240 27.60 15.70 -22.30
CA LYS A 240 28.55 15.50 -23.40
C LYS A 240 29.93 15.15 -22.80
N PRO A 241 30.66 14.17 -23.35
CA PRO A 241 32.00 13.82 -22.87
C PRO A 241 33.01 14.80 -23.47
N SER A 242 33.72 15.58 -22.65
CA SER A 242 34.88 16.35 -23.10
C SER A 242 36.13 15.48 -23.02
N LYS A 243 36.78 15.32 -24.19
CA LYS A 243 38.02 14.60 -24.41
C LYS A 243 39.15 15.63 -24.56
N ALA A 244 40.22 15.42 -23.81
CA ALA A 244 41.63 15.74 -24.12
C ALA A 244 42.09 17.22 -24.31
N SER A 245 42.78 17.72 -23.26
CA SER A 245 44.16 18.25 -23.24
C SER A 245 44.70 19.19 -24.35
N LYS A 246 45.04 20.44 -23.94
CA LYS A 246 46.38 21.11 -24.07
C LYS A 246 46.23 22.58 -23.58
N ALA A 247 46.96 23.00 -22.52
CA ALA A 247 48.14 23.89 -22.55
C ALA A 247 47.89 25.17 -23.38
N SER A 248 47.97 26.42 -22.90
CA SER A 248 49.00 27.14 -22.11
C SER A 248 48.44 28.54 -21.72
N LYS A 249 48.55 29.02 -20.47
CA LYS A 249 49.55 29.98 -19.90
C LYS A 249 49.27 31.49 -20.18
N ALA A 250 49.44 32.29 -19.10
CA ALA A 250 49.54 33.76 -19.00
C ALA A 250 48.21 34.55 -18.97
N ASP A 251 47.98 35.57 -18.15
CA ASP A 251 48.63 36.11 -16.95
C ASP A 251 47.71 37.26 -16.45
N LYS A 252 47.80 37.57 -15.14
CA LYS A 252 47.63 38.91 -14.54
C LYS A 252 46.23 39.52 -14.27
N ALA A 253 45.89 39.46 -12.97
CA ALA A 253 45.68 40.57 -12.03
C ALA A 253 44.36 41.39 -11.96
N GLY A 254 43.90 41.51 -10.70
CA GLY A 254 43.18 42.66 -10.12
C GLY A 254 41.65 42.59 -10.23
N THR A 255 40.83 42.91 -9.22
CA THR A 255 41.02 43.46 -7.88
C THR A 255 39.68 43.27 -7.14
N ASP A 256 39.79 43.17 -5.81
CA ASP A 256 38.73 43.14 -4.79
C ASP A 256 37.53 44.09 -5.00
N ASN A 257 36.33 43.63 -4.64
CA ASN A 257 35.57 44.28 -3.55
C ASN A 257 34.33 43.51 -3.04
N LYS A 258 34.11 43.66 -1.73
CA LYS A 258 33.22 42.97 -0.79
C LYS A 258 31.87 43.76 -0.61
N PRO A 259 30.93 43.40 0.30
CA PRO A 259 29.53 43.15 -0.05
C PRO A 259 28.49 44.04 0.70
N GLY A 260 27.24 44.07 0.22
CA GLY A 260 26.13 44.81 0.84
C GLY A 260 24.95 43.91 1.26
N LYS A 261 24.66 43.92 2.57
CA LYS A 261 23.51 43.31 3.26
C LYS A 261 22.16 43.93 2.86
N THR A 262 21.06 43.16 3.00
CA THR A 262 19.75 43.48 3.67
C THR A 262 18.72 42.40 3.25
N ALA A 263 18.32 41.44 4.09
CA ALA A 263 17.34 41.49 5.18
C ALA A 263 15.88 41.75 4.74
N LYS A 264 15.02 40.71 4.68
CA LYS A 264 13.62 40.78 5.16
C LYS A 264 12.97 39.40 5.42
N SER A 265 12.34 39.31 6.61
CA SER A 265 11.39 38.36 7.22
C SER A 265 10.66 37.36 6.30
N LYS A 266 10.52 36.04 6.56
CA LYS A 266 9.93 35.27 7.68
C LYS A 266 8.48 35.66 8.07
N GLU A 267 7.52 34.90 7.53
CA GLU A 267 6.19 34.68 8.09
C GLU A 267 6.01 33.16 8.28
N SER A 268 5.45 32.79 9.42
CA SER A 268 5.37 31.46 10.00
C SER A 268 3.95 30.91 9.93
N LYS A 269 3.77 29.61 9.65
CA LYS A 269 2.64 28.88 10.24
C LYS A 269 2.95 27.39 10.46
N LYS A 270 3.01 27.05 11.74
CA LYS A 270 3.13 25.75 12.37
C LYS A 270 1.73 25.12 12.40
N VAL A 271 1.58 23.89 11.92
CA VAL A 271 0.40 23.06 12.21
C VAL A 271 0.95 21.76 12.79
N GLU A 272 0.78 21.63 14.12
CA GLU A 272 0.86 20.38 14.86
C GLU A 272 -0.42 19.60 14.59
N VAL A 273 -0.28 18.34 14.19
CA VAL A 273 -1.35 17.35 14.33
C VAL A 273 -0.72 16.19 15.08
N GLU A 274 -1.01 16.15 16.38
CA GLU A 274 -0.89 14.97 17.22
C GLU A 274 -1.86 13.92 16.66
N SER A 275 -1.33 12.74 16.36
CA SER A 275 -2.14 11.53 16.24
C SER A 275 -1.62 10.62 17.32
N ASP A 276 -2.25 10.74 18.47
CA ASP A 276 -2.23 9.72 19.50
C ASP A 276 -2.93 8.49 18.93
N SER A 277 -2.30 7.33 19.07
CA SER A 277 -2.77 6.04 18.58
C SER A 277 -2.90 5.17 19.82
N ASP A 278 -4.04 5.30 20.48
CA ASP A 278 -4.46 4.45 21.58
C ASP A 278 -5.08 3.18 20.97
N ASP A 279 -4.26 2.14 20.85
CA ASP A 279 -4.62 0.77 20.47
C ASP A 279 -5.13 0.05 21.72
N GLY A 280 -6.34 0.43 22.14
CA GLY A 280 -7.10 -0.20 23.20
C GLY A 280 -8.00 -1.29 22.63
N GLY A 281 -7.49 -2.53 22.60
CA GLY A 281 -8.27 -3.73 22.33
C GLY A 281 -9.39 -3.88 23.37
N PHE A 282 -10.61 -3.53 22.96
CA PHE A 282 -11.83 -3.62 23.76
C PHE A 282 -12.97 -4.03 22.84
N PHE A 283 -13.15 -5.34 22.65
CA PHE A 283 -14.43 -5.99 22.40
C PHE A 283 -14.26 -7.50 22.68
N GLU A 284 -14.39 -7.81 23.97
CA GLU A 284 -15.04 -9.02 24.50
C GLU A 284 -16.57 -8.74 24.53
N GLU A 285 -17.39 -9.79 24.66
CA GLU A 285 -18.88 -9.88 24.61
C GLU A 285 -19.43 -10.01 23.17
N ASP A 286 -20.12 -11.09 22.76
CA ASP A 286 -20.71 -12.27 23.42
C ASP A 286 -20.69 -13.46 22.45
#